data_AF-A0A4P2VHS6-F1
#
_entry.id   AF-A0A4P2VHS6-F1
#
_cell.length_a   1.000
_cell.length_b   1.000
_cell.length_c   1.000
_cell.angle_alpha   90.00
_cell.angle_beta   90.00
_cell.angle_gamma   90.00
#
_symmetry.space_group_name_H-M   'P 1'
#
loop_
_entity.id
_entity.type
_entity.pdbx_description
1 polymer ?
#
loop_
_entity_poly.entity_id
_entity_poly.type
_entity_poly.pdbx_seq_one_letter_code
_entity_poly.pdbx_strand_id
1 'polypeptide(L)'
;MLFKKIIFAFLCNLPMIFIANDLYADETYIICSNPKGDWNWLEYGNIKVNGTWKIKYQSPSLNFKYFILDSGVDTYAVLKKKCIDEFNGEFIYPQPVLSFSNKWAPFAKDEHIILPGLISYFEDNFRLRVNFKNNQ
;
A
#
# COMPACT_ATOMS: atom_id res chain seq x y z
N MET A 1 4.92 59.96 17.63
CA MET A 1 5.76 58.89 18.22
C MET A 1 4.96 57.68 18.75
N LEU A 2 3.67 57.52 18.41
CA LEU A 2 2.85 56.35 18.79
C LEU A 2 2.71 55.28 17.68
N PHE A 3 2.89 55.67 16.41
CA PHE A 3 2.68 54.78 15.25
C PHE A 3 3.77 53.73 15.03
N LYS A 4 4.95 53.85 15.65
CA LYS A 4 6.05 52.87 15.53
C LYS A 4 5.88 51.61 16.40
N LYS A 5 4.99 51.64 17.40
CA LYS A 5 4.81 50.51 18.35
C LYS A 5 3.77 49.48 17.90
N ILE A 6 2.88 49.83 16.96
CA ILE A 6 1.82 48.94 16.48
C ILE A 6 2.34 47.98 15.39
N ILE A 7 3.34 48.39 14.60
CA ILE A 7 3.94 47.57 13.53
C ILE A 7 4.69 46.35 14.09
N PHE A 8 5.21 46.46 15.31
CA PHE A 8 5.95 45.35 15.95
C PHE A 8 5.04 44.25 16.52
N ALA A 9 3.76 44.55 16.79
CA ALA A 9 2.80 43.56 17.31
C ALA A 9 2.18 42.68 16.21
N PHE A 10 2.21 43.13 14.95
CA PHE A 10 1.66 42.40 13.81
C PHE A 10 2.65 41.38 13.20
N LEU A 11 3.95 41.53 13.47
CA LEU A 11 5.01 40.64 12.99
C LEU A 11 5.22 39.37 13.85
N CYS A 12 4.62 39.29 15.05
CA CYS A 12 4.77 38.13 15.96
C CYS A 12 3.59 37.14 15.93
N ASN A 13 2.55 37.35 15.12
CA ASN A 13 1.34 36.51 15.13
C ASN A 13 1.17 35.63 13.88
N LEU A 14 2.23 35.40 13.11
CA LEU A 14 2.17 34.42 12.02
C LEU A 14 3.44 33.58 11.92
N PRO A 15 3.71 32.66 12.87
CA PRO A 15 4.21 31.38 12.43
C PRO A 15 3.02 30.71 11.73
N MET A 16 2.88 30.96 10.42
CA MET A 16 2.09 30.08 9.56
C MET A 16 2.80 28.73 9.67
N ILE A 17 2.28 27.87 10.53
CA ILE A 17 2.74 26.52 10.69
C ILE A 17 2.42 25.86 9.36
N PHE A 18 3.41 25.81 8.47
CA PHE A 18 3.42 24.88 7.35
C PHE A 18 3.50 23.49 7.97
N ILE A 19 2.37 22.99 8.47
CA ILE A 19 2.15 21.56 8.59
C ILE A 19 2.07 21.09 7.14
N ALA A 20 3.23 20.87 6.55
CA ALA A 20 3.32 19.98 5.41
C ALA A 20 2.85 18.64 5.96
N ASN A 21 1.54 18.38 5.85
CA ASN A 21 1.07 17.02 5.91
C ASN A 21 1.82 16.34 4.79
N ASP A 22 2.72 15.42 5.14
CA ASP A 22 3.42 14.57 4.18
C ASP A 22 2.35 13.78 3.40
N LEU A 23 1.82 14.39 2.34
CA LEU A 23 1.03 13.77 1.29
C LEU A 23 1.96 13.02 0.34
N TYR A 24 3.05 12.46 0.88
CA TYR A 24 3.92 11.61 0.11
C TYR A 24 3.26 10.24 0.06
N ALA A 25 2.70 9.94 -1.11
CA ALA A 25 2.32 8.59 -1.46
C ALA A 25 3.55 7.69 -1.37
N ASP A 26 3.38 6.54 -0.72
CA ASP A 26 4.38 5.48 -0.72
C ASP A 26 4.50 4.92 -2.14
N GLU A 27 5.71 4.59 -2.56
CA GLU A 27 5.99 3.91 -3.82
C GLU A 27 6.36 2.45 -3.54
N THR A 28 5.82 1.51 -4.34
CA THR A 28 6.14 0.08 -4.21
C THR A 28 6.24 -0.60 -5.57
N TYR A 29 7.14 -1.58 -5.66
CA TYR A 29 7.26 -2.47 -6.80
C TYR A 29 6.19 -3.56 -6.79
N ILE A 30 5.94 -4.15 -7.96
CA ILE A 30 4.92 -5.18 -8.15
C ILE A 30 5.54 -6.55 -8.37
N ILE A 31 5.03 -7.53 -7.63
CA ILE A 31 5.21 -8.95 -7.94
C ILE A 31 3.88 -9.55 -8.39
N CYS A 32 3.94 -10.60 -9.20
CA CYS A 32 2.80 -11.43 -9.55
C CYS A 32 2.94 -12.76 -8.80
N SER A 33 1.89 -13.16 -8.08
CA SER A 33 1.88 -14.39 -7.29
C SER A 33 0.84 -15.39 -7.77
N ASN A 34 1.06 -16.66 -7.43
CA ASN A 34 0.12 -17.74 -7.70
C ASN A 34 -0.54 -18.25 -6.40
N PRO A 35 -1.61 -19.07 -6.48
CA PRO A 35 -2.26 -19.62 -5.29
C PRO A 35 -1.38 -20.52 -4.41
N LYS A 36 -0.26 -21.02 -4.95
CA LYS A 36 0.71 -21.88 -4.25
C LYS A 36 1.71 -21.08 -3.41
N GLY A 37 1.80 -19.76 -3.63
CA GLY A 37 2.76 -18.90 -2.93
C GLY A 37 4.07 -18.69 -3.66
N ASP A 38 4.17 -19.09 -4.92
CA ASP A 38 5.28 -18.71 -5.79
C ASP A 38 5.04 -17.29 -6.33
N TRP A 39 6.12 -16.59 -6.68
CA TRP A 39 6.05 -15.26 -7.28
C TRP A 39 7.16 -15.00 -8.28
N ASN A 40 6.89 -14.03 -9.16
CA ASN A 40 7.88 -13.40 -10.02
C ASN A 40 7.68 -11.87 -10.01
N TRP A 41 8.75 -11.12 -10.27
CA TRP A 41 8.67 -9.68 -10.46
C TRP A 41 7.95 -9.36 -11.76
N LEU A 42 6.96 -8.46 -11.71
CA LEU A 42 6.28 -7.97 -12.92
C LEU A 42 7.25 -7.09 -13.72
N GLU A 43 7.37 -7.33 -15.03
CA GLU A 43 8.28 -6.62 -15.94
C GLU A 43 9.70 -6.49 -15.37
N TYR A 44 10.23 -7.58 -14.78
CA TYR A 44 11.56 -7.63 -14.15
C TYR A 44 11.77 -6.60 -13.02
N GLY A 45 10.69 -6.13 -12.38
CA GLY A 45 10.75 -5.18 -11.28
C GLY A 45 10.86 -3.73 -11.76
N ASN A 46 10.50 -3.42 -13.01
CA ASN A 46 10.50 -2.05 -13.51
C ASN A 46 9.19 -1.30 -13.25
N ILE A 47 8.11 -2.01 -12.88
CA ILE A 47 6.82 -1.40 -12.57
C ILE A 47 6.73 -1.05 -11.09
N LYS A 48 6.38 0.21 -10.85
CA LYS A 48 6.06 0.76 -9.54
C LYS A 48 4.68 1.42 -9.54
N VAL A 49 4.08 1.47 -8.36
CA VAL A 49 2.81 2.17 -8.13
C VAL A 49 2.87 3.00 -6.87
N ASN A 50 2.07 4.06 -6.87
CA ASN A 50 1.88 4.95 -5.73
C ASN A 50 0.64 4.54 -4.93
N GLY A 51 0.69 4.73 -3.63
CA GLY A 51 -0.40 4.42 -2.74
C GLY A 51 -0.06 4.64 -1.28
N THR A 52 -0.80 3.97 -0.40
CA THR A 52 -0.61 4.07 1.04
C THR A 52 -0.66 2.69 1.70
N TRP A 53 0.33 2.39 2.53
CA TRP A 53 0.30 1.20 3.39
C TRP A 53 -0.65 1.39 4.58
N LYS A 54 -1.47 0.37 4.84
CA LYS A 54 -2.35 0.30 6.02
C LYS A 54 -2.19 -1.05 6.72
N ILE A 55 -2.65 -1.12 7.97
CA ILE A 55 -2.66 -2.34 8.78
C ILE A 55 -4.12 -2.69 9.07
N LYS A 56 -4.50 -3.95 8.81
CA LYS A 56 -5.79 -4.50 9.20
C LYS A 56 -5.60 -5.37 10.44
N TYR A 57 -6.28 -5.01 11.52
CA TYR A 57 -6.31 -5.77 12.76
C TYR A 57 -7.53 -6.69 12.75
N GLN A 58 -7.31 -8.01 12.76
CA GLN A 58 -8.38 -8.98 13.00
C GLN A 58 -8.53 -9.27 14.50
N SER A 59 -7.41 -9.27 15.23
CA SER A 59 -7.36 -9.34 16.69
C SER A 59 -6.13 -8.54 17.18
N PRO A 60 -5.93 -8.39 18.51
CA PRO A 60 -4.73 -7.76 19.05
C PRO A 60 -3.43 -8.44 18.62
N SER A 61 -3.44 -9.76 18.44
CA SER A 61 -2.27 -10.57 18.03
C SER A 61 -2.23 -10.87 16.53
N LEU A 62 -3.33 -10.67 15.80
CA LEU A 62 -3.46 -11.03 14.40
C LEU A 62 -3.70 -9.79 13.53
N ASN A 63 -2.65 -9.37 12.83
CA ASN A 63 -2.72 -8.25 11.89
C ASN A 63 -1.97 -8.54 10.61
N PHE A 64 -2.32 -7.81 9.54
CA PHE A 64 -1.61 -7.84 8.27
C PHE A 64 -1.60 -6.48 7.59
N LYS A 65 -0.61 -6.27 6.72
CA LYS A 65 -0.51 -5.04 5.92
C LYS A 65 -1.22 -5.20 4.58
N TYR A 66 -1.79 -4.13 4.08
CA TYR A 66 -2.36 -4.02 2.75
C TYR A 66 -2.03 -2.65 2.14
N PHE A 67 -2.13 -2.54 0.82
CA PHE A 67 -1.78 -1.30 0.10
C PHE A 67 -2.98 -0.77 -0.68
N ILE A 68 -3.33 0.49 -0.46
CA ILE A 68 -4.39 1.18 -1.22
C ILE A 68 -3.73 1.95 -2.35
N LEU A 69 -4.14 1.70 -3.60
CA LEU A 69 -3.63 2.40 -4.79
C LEU A 69 -4.24 3.80 -4.91
N ASP A 70 -3.41 4.82 -5.11
CA ASP A 70 -3.91 6.19 -5.31
C ASP A 70 -4.69 6.35 -6.61
N SER A 71 -4.29 5.59 -7.64
CA SER A 71 -4.95 5.56 -8.94
C SER A 71 -6.26 4.75 -8.95
N GLY A 72 -6.65 4.18 -7.80
CA GLY A 72 -7.90 3.45 -7.64
C GLY A 72 -7.86 2.00 -8.14
N VAL A 73 -9.04 1.37 -8.15
CA VAL A 73 -9.20 -0.07 -8.41
C VAL A 73 -8.94 -0.46 -9.87
N ASP A 74 -9.11 0.46 -10.82
CA ASP A 74 -8.88 0.17 -12.24
C ASP A 74 -7.41 -0.18 -12.51
N THR A 75 -6.48 0.44 -11.78
CA THR A 75 -5.05 0.10 -11.85
C THR A 75 -4.80 -1.34 -11.43
N TYR A 76 -5.52 -1.88 -10.44
CA TYR A 76 -5.41 -3.30 -10.08
C TYR A 76 -5.81 -4.21 -11.24
N ALA A 77 -6.89 -3.89 -11.96
CA ALA A 77 -7.32 -4.67 -13.12
C ALA A 77 -6.26 -4.68 -14.24
N VAL A 78 -5.63 -3.51 -14.48
CA VAL A 78 -4.51 -3.38 -15.43
C VAL A 78 -3.32 -4.24 -15.00
N LEU A 79 -2.88 -4.12 -13.73
CA LEU A 79 -1.76 -4.91 -13.20
C LEU A 79 -2.05 -6.41 -13.27
N LYS A 80 -3.28 -6.82 -12.93
CA LYS A 80 -3.71 -8.22 -13.02
C LYS A 80 -3.64 -8.74 -14.44
N LYS A 81 -4.11 -7.95 -15.41
CA LYS A 81 -3.99 -8.30 -16.82
C LYS A 81 -2.52 -8.46 -17.23
N LYS A 82 -1.64 -7.53 -16.83
CA LYS A 82 -0.20 -7.64 -17.09
C LYS A 82 0.41 -8.93 -16.51
N CYS A 83 0.10 -9.26 -15.26
CA CYS A 83 0.55 -10.51 -14.64
C CYS A 83 0.08 -11.76 -15.42
N ILE A 84 -1.19 -11.79 -15.84
CA ILE A 84 -1.73 -12.90 -16.62
C ILE A 84 -1.03 -13.00 -17.97
N ASP A 85 -0.84 -11.88 -18.66
CA ASP A 85 -0.25 -11.83 -20.00
C ASP A 85 1.25 -12.19 -19.96
N GLU A 86 2.02 -11.69 -18.98
CA GLU A 86 3.47 -11.94 -18.87
C GLU A 86 3.78 -13.38 -18.46
N PHE A 87 2.96 -13.97 -17.58
CA PHE A 87 3.21 -15.30 -17.03
C PHE A 87 2.20 -16.36 -17.48
N ASN A 88 1.55 -16.16 -18.62
CA ASN A 88 0.61 -17.11 -19.23
C ASN A 88 -0.46 -17.64 -18.26
N GLY A 89 -0.94 -16.79 -17.35
CA GLY A 89 -1.94 -17.12 -16.35
C GLY A 89 -1.46 -17.97 -15.16
N GLU A 90 -0.17 -18.24 -15.02
CA GLU A 90 0.36 -18.96 -13.85
C GLU A 90 0.38 -18.07 -12.60
N PHE A 91 0.74 -16.79 -12.74
CA PHE A 91 0.84 -15.82 -11.65
C PHE A 91 -0.21 -14.73 -11.84
N ILE A 92 -1.37 -14.87 -11.18
CA ILE A 92 -2.56 -14.07 -11.48
C ILE A 92 -2.87 -12.95 -10.48
N TYR A 93 -2.13 -12.91 -9.36
CA TYR A 93 -2.38 -11.92 -8.30
C TYR A 93 -1.25 -10.89 -8.28
N PRO A 94 -1.49 -9.65 -8.75
CA PRO A 94 -0.53 -8.58 -8.56
C PRO A 94 -0.50 -8.22 -7.07
N GLN A 95 0.69 -8.05 -6.51
CA GLN A 95 0.88 -7.70 -5.10
C GLN A 95 2.00 -6.66 -4.93
N PRO A 96 1.81 -5.67 -4.04
CA PRO A 96 2.85 -4.73 -3.65
C PRO A 96 3.93 -5.42 -2.83
N VAL A 97 5.18 -5.03 -3.02
CA VAL A 97 6.31 -5.56 -2.24
C VAL A 97 6.53 -4.73 -0.99
N LEU A 98 6.41 -5.39 0.17
CA LEU A 98 6.69 -4.78 1.46
C LEU A 98 8.18 -4.97 1.82
N SER A 99 9.03 -4.07 1.32
CA SER A 99 10.50 -4.13 1.47
C SER A 99 11.13 -5.47 1.06
N PHE A 100 12.43 -5.68 1.31
CA PHE A 100 13.09 -6.99 1.06
C PHE A 100 12.63 -8.11 2.00
N SER A 101 11.65 -7.85 2.85
CA SER A 101 11.07 -8.87 3.69
C SER A 101 10.10 -9.72 2.88
N ASN A 102 10.18 -11.05 2.98
CA ASN A 102 9.27 -12.02 2.33
C ASN A 102 7.82 -11.94 2.87
N LYS A 103 7.27 -10.73 3.02
CA LYS A 103 5.97 -10.41 3.60
C LYS A 103 5.02 -10.12 2.45
N TRP A 104 3.98 -10.93 2.37
CA TRP A 104 2.92 -10.78 1.37
C TRP A 104 1.84 -9.85 1.88
N ALA A 105 1.46 -8.90 1.05
CA ALA A 105 0.37 -7.99 1.31
C ALA A 105 -0.52 -7.87 0.06
N PRO A 106 -1.84 -7.84 0.21
CA PRO A 106 -2.74 -7.65 -0.92
C PRO A 106 -2.89 -6.15 -1.21
N PHE A 107 -3.35 -5.85 -2.43
CA PHE A 107 -3.96 -4.55 -2.69
C PHE A 107 -5.34 -4.45 -2.04
N ALA A 108 -5.81 -3.22 -1.86
CA ALA A 108 -7.16 -2.92 -1.43
C ALA A 108 -7.74 -1.76 -2.24
N LYS A 109 -9.06 -1.77 -2.43
CA LYS A 109 -9.78 -0.62 -3.00
C LYS A 109 -9.91 0.49 -1.95
N ASP A 110 -10.15 0.10 -0.71
CA ASP A 110 -10.29 0.96 0.47
C ASP A 110 -10.05 0.12 1.74
N GLU A 111 -10.28 0.69 2.92
CA GLU A 111 -10.05 0.02 4.22
C GLU A 111 -10.95 -1.23 4.46
N HIS A 112 -12.06 -1.33 3.73
CA HIS A 112 -13.06 -2.38 3.86
C HIS A 112 -12.85 -3.47 2.81
N ILE A 113 -12.55 -3.10 1.57
CA ILE A 113 -12.51 -4.00 0.41
C ILE A 113 -11.06 -4.35 0.06
N ILE A 114 -10.62 -5.51 0.53
CA ILE A 114 -9.31 -6.10 0.19
C ILE A 114 -9.44 -6.92 -1.11
N LEU A 115 -8.51 -6.72 -2.05
CA LEU A 115 -8.50 -7.38 -3.35
C LEU A 115 -7.82 -8.77 -3.26
N PRO A 116 -8.10 -9.68 -4.21
CA PRO A 116 -7.54 -11.03 -4.17
C PRO A 116 -6.00 -11.05 -4.20
N GLY A 117 -5.42 -11.90 -3.35
CA GLY A 117 -3.98 -12.12 -3.24
C GLY A 117 -3.59 -12.90 -1.99
N LEU A 118 -2.29 -13.02 -1.76
CA LEU A 118 -1.73 -13.68 -0.58
C LEU A 118 -1.56 -12.70 0.58
N ILE A 119 -1.88 -13.14 1.79
CA ILE A 119 -1.65 -12.37 3.01
C ILE A 119 -0.64 -13.08 3.90
N SER A 120 0.30 -12.33 4.47
CA SER A 120 1.09 -12.76 5.61
C SER A 120 0.55 -12.17 6.90
N TYR A 121 0.12 -13.03 7.83
CA TYR A 121 -0.20 -12.61 9.18
C TYR A 121 1.06 -12.49 10.03
N PHE A 122 1.07 -11.51 10.94
CA PHE A 122 2.01 -11.46 12.06
C PHE A 122 1.29 -11.96 13.30
N GLU A 123 1.77 -13.07 13.87
CA GLU A 123 1.39 -13.54 15.20
C GLU A 123 2.65 -14.13 15.84
N ASP A 124 3.17 -13.50 16.90
CA ASP A 124 4.20 -14.00 17.83
C ASP A 124 5.13 -15.14 17.35
N ASN A 125 5.79 -14.94 16.20
CA ASN A 125 6.76 -15.82 15.50
C ASN A 125 6.23 -16.84 14.46
N PHE A 126 4.93 -16.90 14.20
CA PHE A 126 4.36 -17.72 13.13
C PHE A 126 3.95 -16.88 11.92
N ARG A 127 4.15 -17.42 10.70
CA ARG A 127 3.73 -16.80 9.44
C ARG A 127 2.74 -17.70 8.72
N LEU A 128 1.46 -17.36 8.80
CA LEU A 128 0.42 -17.98 7.97
C LEU A 128 0.36 -17.28 6.61
N ARG A 129 0.36 -18.07 5.54
CA ARG A 129 0.02 -17.63 4.18
C ARG A 129 -1.37 -18.14 3.85
N VAL A 130 -2.28 -17.23 3.54
CA VAL A 130 -3.63 -17.59 3.10
C VAL A 130 -3.98 -16.84 1.83
N ASN A 131 -4.75 -17.51 0.96
CA ASN A 131 -5.41 -16.84 -0.15
C ASN A 131 -6.57 -16.04 0.42
N PHE A 132 -6.52 -14.71 0.29
CA PHE A 132 -7.63 -13.87 0.67
C PHE A 132 -8.59 -13.70 -0.50
N LYS A 133 -9.86 -13.98 -0.26
CA LYS A 133 -10.97 -13.66 -1.14
C LYS A 133 -12.04 -12.99 -0.28
N ASN A 134 -12.53 -11.83 -0.70
CA ASN A 134 -13.73 -11.28 -0.11
C ASN A 134 -14.90 -12.23 -0.37
N ASN A 135 -15.67 -12.57 0.67
CA ASN A 135 -16.87 -13.39 0.57
C ASN A 135 -18.11 -12.57 0.12
N GLN A 136 -17.92 -11.60 -0.78
CA GLN A 136 -19.02 -10.81 -1.34
C GLN A 136 -19.64 -11.50 -2.54
#